data_AF-A0AAW3TMZ8-F1
#
_entry.id   AF-A0AAW3TMZ8-F1
#
_cell.length_a   1.000
_cell.length_b   1.000
_cell.length_c   1.000
_cell.angle_alpha   90.00
_cell.angle_beta   90.00
_cell.angle_gamma   90.00
#
_symmetry.space_group_name_H-M   'P 1'
#
loop_
_entity.id
_entity.type
_entity.pdbx_description
1 polymer ?
#
loop_
_entity_poly.entity_id
_entity_poly.type
_entity_poly.pdbx_seq_one_letter_code
_entity_poly.pdbx_strand_id
1 'polypeptide(L)' 'MPVMFWSAGASLCVALVAAFADRRRRLRHDPDRVGFIDWRTVQMAALLATILLVSVGLHTR' A
#
# COMPACT_ATOMS: atom_id res chain seq x y z
N MET A 1 18.05 -13.14 4.67
CA MET A 1 16.64 -13.16 5.14
C MET A 1 15.66 -12.93 3.99
N PRO A 2 15.36 -13.94 3.15
CA PRO A 2 14.51 -13.77 1.96
C PRO A 2 13.08 -13.33 2.30
N VAL A 3 12.56 -13.75 3.46
CA VAL A 3 11.21 -13.45 3.93
C VAL A 3 10.90 -11.96 4.07
N MET A 4 11.90 -11.12 4.39
CA MET A 4 11.75 -9.67 4.52
C MET A 4 11.58 -9.00 3.15
N PHE A 5 12.28 -9.49 2.13
CA PHE A 5 12.14 -8.97 0.76
C PHE A 5 10.82 -9.40 0.13
N TRP A 6 10.37 -10.62 0.37
CA TRP A 6 9.05 -11.08 -0.07
C TRP A 6 7.91 -10.29 0.58
N SER A 7 8.00 -10.03 1.88
CA SER A 7 6.99 -9.23 2.59
C SER A 7 7.02 -7.73 2.21
N ALA A 8 8.19 -7.19 1.88
CA ALA A 8 8.32 -5.86 1.30
C ALA A 8 7.66 -5.79 -0.08
N GLY A 9 7.92 -6.76 -0.96
CA GLY A 9 7.29 -6.86 -2.27
C GLY A 9 5.76 -6.99 -2.18
N ALA A 10 5.25 -7.80 -1.26
CA ALA A 10 3.82 -7.94 -1.02
C ALA A 10 3.19 -6.61 -0.56
N SER A 11 3.84 -5.90 0.36
CA SER A 11 3.38 -4.59 0.84
C SER A 11 3.34 -3.54 -0.29
N LEU A 12 4.33 -3.58 -1.19
CA LEU A 12 4.36 -2.73 -2.37
C LEU A 12 3.19 -3.02 -3.32
N CYS A 13 2.87 -4.29 -3.55
CA CYS A 13 1.70 -4.67 -4.34
C CYS A 13 0.39 -4.14 -3.73
N VAL A 14 0.24 -4.22 -2.41
CA VAL A 14 -0.92 -3.66 -1.70
C VAL A 14 -0.98 -2.14 -1.88
N ALA A 15 0.15 -1.43 -1.80
CA ALA A 15 0.20 0.01 -2.03
C ALA A 15 -0.25 0.38 -3.45
N LEU A 16 0.16 -0.38 -4.47
CA LEU A 16 -0.24 -0.17 -5.85
C LEU A 16 -1.74 -0.42 -6.06
N VAL A 17 -2.29 -1.48 -5.46
CA VAL A 17 -3.73 -1.78 -5.51
C VAL A 17 -4.53 -0.66 -4.83
N ALA A 18 -4.08 -0.19 -3.67
CA ALA A 18 -4.71 0.93 -2.96
C ALA A 18 -4.67 2.23 -3.77
N ALA A 19 -3.54 2.54 -4.41
CA ALA A 19 -3.40 3.70 -5.30
C ALA A 19 -4.35 3.61 -6.50
N PHE A 20 -4.47 2.42 -7.09
CA PHE A 20 -5.39 2.18 -8.20
C PHE A 20 -6.85 2.28 -7.77
N ALA A 21 -7.18 1.78 -6.58
CA ALA A 21 -8.51 1.88 -6.00
C ALA A 21 -8.89 3.34 -5.68
N ASP A 22 -7.96 4.15 -5.14
CA ASP A 22 -8.15 5.59 -4.94
C ASP A 22 -8.37 6.32 -6.29
N ARG A 23 -7.54 6.01 -7.29
CA ARG A 23 -7.68 6.59 -8.63
C ARG A 23 -9.01 6.20 -9.29
N ARG A 24 -9.45 4.95 -9.13
CA ARG A 24 -10.78 4.50 -9.58
C ARG A 24 -11.90 5.22 -8.84
N ARG A 25 -11.77 5.49 -7.54
CA ARG A 25 -12.76 6.28 -6.79
C ARG A 25 -12.84 7.73 -7.28
N ARG A 26 -11.71 8.37 -7.60
CA ARG A 26 -11.69 9.73 -8.18
C ARG A 26 -12.36 9.82 -9.55
N LEU A 27 -12.39 8.70 -10.28
CA LEU A 27 -13.06 8.58 -11.58
C LEU A 27 -14.51 8.08 -11.46
N ARG A 28 -15.04 7.84 -10.24
CA ARG A 28 -16.45 7.48 -10.06
C ARG A 28 -17.32 8.72 -10.22
N HIS A 29 -18.39 8.54 -10.98
CA HIS A 29 -19.45 9.52 -11.25
C HIS A 29 -20.30 9.86 -10.01
N ASP A 30 -20.16 9.11 -8.92
CA ASP A 30 -21.05 9.18 -7.76
C ASP A 30 -20.24 9.43 -6.47
N PRO A 31 -19.99 10.71 -6.12
CA PRO A 31 -19.15 11.12 -4.98
C PRO A 31 -19.80 10.87 -3.61
N ASP A 32 -21.13 10.71 -3.55
CA ASP A 32 -21.89 10.55 -2.30
C ASP A 32 -21.89 9.11 -1.77
N ARG A 33 -21.32 8.16 -2.53
CA ARG A 33 -21.22 6.77 -2.10
C ARG A 33 -20.18 6.66 -0.99
N VAL A 34 -20.63 6.65 0.26
CA VAL A 34 -19.81 6.57 1.48
C VAL A 34 -18.75 5.47 1.33
N GLY A 35 -17.52 5.89 1.09
CA GLY A 35 -16.39 4.99 0.93
C GLY A 35 -15.95 4.49 2.30
N PHE A 36 -16.45 3.33 2.73
CA PHE A 36 -16.13 2.72 4.03
C PHE A 36 -14.62 2.58 4.34
N ILE A 37 -13.78 2.47 3.31
CA ILE A 37 -12.33 2.27 3.43
C ILE A 37 -11.62 3.47 2.83
N ASP A 38 -10.81 4.20 3.60
CA ASP A 38 -9.93 5.24 3.07
C ASP A 38 -8.70 4.61 2.39
N TRP A 39 -8.79 4.46 1.06
CA TRP A 39 -7.72 3.88 0.25
C TRP A 39 -6.41 4.66 0.32
N ARG A 40 -6.46 5.96 0.60
CA ARG A 40 -5.25 6.77 0.74
C ARG A 40 -4.53 6.45 2.04
N THR A 41 -5.26 6.25 3.13
CA THR A 41 -4.68 5.77 4.40
C THR A 41 -4.08 4.38 4.23
N VAL A 42 -4.77 3.45 3.54
CA VAL A 42 -4.23 2.11 3.22
C VAL A 42 -2.96 2.19 2.37
N GLN A 43 -2.95 3.04 1.35
CA GLN A 43 -1.78 3.24 0.49
C GLN A 43 -0.58 3.74 1.30
N MET A 44 -0.77 4.75 2.15
CA MET A 44 0.30 5.30 2.98
C MET A 44 0.83 4.26 3.98
N ALA A 45 -0.06 3.50 4.64
CA ALA A 45 0.33 2.43 5.55
C ALA A 45 1.14 1.32 4.84
N ALA A 46 0.72 0.93 3.63
CA ALA A 46 1.42 -0.07 2.83
C ALA A 46 2.80 0.41 2.34
N LEU A 47 2.92 1.69 1.95
CA LEU A 47 4.21 2.30 1.60
C LEU A 47 5.15 2.38 2.81
N LEU A 48 4.65 2.78 3.98
CA LEU A 48 5.39 2.80 5.23
C LEU A 48 5.92 1.40 5.59
N ALA A 49 5.05 0.38 5.55
CA ALA A 49 5.45 -1.01 5.78
C ALA A 49 6.54 -1.45 4.80
N THR A 50 6.38 -1.13 3.51
CA THR A 50 7.38 -1.46 2.48
C THR A 50 8.74 -0.87 2.83
N ILE A 51 8.82 0.42 3.14
CA ILE A 51 10.08 1.11 3.46
C ILE A 51 10.72 0.51 4.72
N LEU A 52 9.94 0.23 5.77
CA LEU A 52 10.43 -0.38 7.00
C LEU A 52 11.00 -1.78 6.76
N LEU A 53 10.27 -2.62 6.02
CA LEU A 53 10.71 -3.99 5.73
C LEU A 53 11.97 -4.01 4.86
N VAL A 54 12.07 -3.12 3.88
CA VAL A 54 13.30 -2.96 3.07
C VAL A 54 14.46 -2.47 3.94
N SER A 55 14.23 -1.50 4.83
CA SER A 55 15.25 -0.96 5.73
C SER A 55 15.77 -2.00 6.72
N VAL A 56 14.87 -2.77 7.35
CA VAL A 56 15.26 -3.87 8.25
C VAL A 56 15.97 -4.97 7.47
N GLY A 57 15.48 -5.34 6.29
CA GLY A 57 16.17 -6.26 5.39
C GLY A 57 17.52 -5.73 4.89
N LEU A 58 17.71 -4.41 4.85
CA LEU A 58 18.98 -3.73 4.60
C LEU A 58 19.97 -3.87 5.75
N HIS A 59 19.48 -3.66 6.97
CA HIS A 59 20.28 -3.68 8.18
C HIS A 59 20.68 -5.09 8.64
N THR A 60 19.85 -6.10 8.36
CA THR A 60 20.01 -7.47 8.88
C THR A 60 20.72 -8.44 7.94
N ARG A 61 21.36 -7.93 6.88
CA ARG A 61 22.17 -8.69 5.93
C ARG A 61 23.64 -8.38 6.13
#